data_AF-W2TQ95-F1
#
_entry.id   AF-W2TQ95-F1
#
_cell.length_a   1.000
_cell.length_b   1.000
_cell.length_c   1.000
_cell.angle_alpha   90.00
_cell.angle_beta   90.00
_cell.angle_gamma   90.00
#
_symmetry.space_group_name_H-M   'P 1'
#
loop_
_entity.id
_entity.type
_entity.pdbx_description
1 polymer ?
#
loop_
_entity_poly.entity_id
_entity_poly.type
_entity_poly.pdbx_seq_one_letter_code
_entity_poly.pdbx_strand_id
1 'polypeptide(L)'
;MDPALLPTLAARPFCHLVCDGQHISGDLIRAMIKYFLGDEAGTKDLSEKLRALCPNLYSKDDACVTNAMEQLKMASLSNSEAVRQNLVEKACELFRQSIGKVSLSVVSRSLADLGAYEQLTNLCLLKVKRDDPKQIALIAYRHGRAGEDREIQAAEKRRAESYNLSGADLKFANSPELRQFGSRRVGSDYQTYG
;
A
#
# COMPACT_ATOMS: atom_id res chain seq x y z
N MET A 1 -13.75 2.24 -7.75
CA MET A 1 -14.44 3.47 -7.33
C MET A 1 -15.59 3.07 -6.43
N ASP A 2 -15.78 3.75 -5.31
CA ASP A 2 -16.97 3.55 -4.48
C ASP A 2 -18.20 3.99 -5.29
N PRO A 3 -19.20 3.12 -5.52
CA PRO A 3 -20.41 3.48 -6.27
C PRO A 3 -21.15 4.66 -5.65
N ALA A 4 -20.98 4.94 -4.35
CA ALA A 4 -21.55 6.10 -3.69
C ALA A 4 -20.98 7.44 -4.19
N LEU A 5 -19.81 7.43 -4.85
CA LEU A 5 -19.18 8.62 -5.44
C LEU A 5 -19.67 8.93 -6.87
N LEU A 6 -20.39 8.01 -7.52
CA LEU A 6 -20.87 8.18 -8.89
C LEU A 6 -21.87 9.34 -9.05
N PRO A 7 -22.88 9.51 -8.16
CA PRO A 7 -23.78 10.65 -8.24
C PRO A 7 -23.06 11.99 -8.07
N THR A 8 -22.08 12.03 -7.15
CA THR A 8 -21.24 13.20 -6.89
C THR A 8 -20.38 13.56 -8.11
N LEU A 9 -19.87 12.56 -8.84
CA LEU A 9 -19.17 12.78 -10.10
C LEU A 9 -20.11 13.33 -11.18
N ALA A 10 -21.29 12.72 -11.33
CA ALA A 10 -22.24 13.07 -12.39
C ALA A 10 -22.85 14.47 -12.22
N ALA A 11 -23.04 14.93 -10.98
CA ALA A 11 -23.63 16.23 -10.67
C ALA A 11 -22.61 17.38 -10.57
N ARG A 12 -21.30 17.10 -10.64
CA ARG A 12 -20.26 18.12 -10.42
C ARG A 12 -19.91 18.88 -11.70
N PRO A 13 -19.82 20.22 -11.65
CA PRO A 13 -19.27 20.99 -12.77
C PRO A 13 -17.80 20.64 -13.00
N PHE A 14 -17.36 20.66 -14.26
CA PHE A 14 -15.97 20.35 -14.63
C PHE A 14 -14.95 21.20 -13.88
N CYS A 15 -15.25 22.48 -13.60
CA CYS A 15 -14.34 23.35 -12.85
C CYS A 15 -14.06 22.81 -11.44
N HIS A 16 -15.03 22.18 -10.77
CA HIS A 16 -14.82 21.58 -9.45
C HIS A 16 -13.99 20.29 -9.51
N LEU A 17 -13.97 19.60 -10.66
CA LEU A 17 -13.07 18.47 -10.88
C LEU A 17 -11.60 18.94 -11.01
N VAL A 18 -11.39 20.15 -11.54
CA VAL A 18 -10.08 20.76 -11.75
C VAL A 18 -9.59 21.53 -10.52
N CYS A 19 -10.49 22.22 -9.81
CA CYS A 19 -10.14 23.20 -8.79
C CYS A 19 -10.25 22.70 -7.35
N ASP A 20 -11.13 21.74 -7.02
CA ASP A 20 -11.45 21.46 -5.61
C ASP A 20 -10.43 20.59 -4.87
N GLY A 21 -9.32 20.18 -5.49
CA GLY A 21 -8.30 19.34 -4.83
C GLY A 21 -8.81 17.98 -4.32
N GLN A 22 -10.10 17.66 -4.52
CA GLN A 22 -10.66 16.37 -4.19
C GLN A 22 -10.03 15.31 -5.09
N HIS A 23 -9.61 14.20 -4.47
CA HIS A 23 -8.91 13.09 -5.11
C HIS A 23 -9.74 12.30 -6.14
N ILE A 24 -10.85 12.84 -6.64
CA ILE A 24 -11.75 12.21 -7.61
C ILE A 24 -10.99 11.81 -8.89
N SER A 25 -10.11 12.68 -9.40
CA SER A 25 -9.26 12.36 -10.55
C SER A 25 -8.33 11.17 -10.25
N GLY A 26 -7.77 11.12 -9.04
CA GLY A 26 -6.98 9.98 -8.56
C GLY A 26 -7.81 8.70 -8.41
N ASP A 27 -9.05 8.78 -7.92
CA ASP A 27 -9.95 7.64 -7.79
C ASP A 27 -10.38 7.09 -9.15
N LEU A 28 -10.60 7.97 -10.13
CA LEU A 28 -10.88 7.60 -11.50
C LEU A 28 -9.68 6.89 -12.13
N ILE A 29 -8.47 7.45 -11.99
CA ILE A 29 -7.23 6.82 -12.47
C ILE A 29 -7.07 5.42 -11.83
N ARG A 30 -7.25 5.30 -10.51
CA ARG A 30 -7.20 4.01 -9.80
C ARG A 30 -8.24 3.02 -10.33
N ALA A 31 -9.46 3.48 -10.62
CA ALA A 31 -10.53 2.63 -11.15
C ALA A 31 -10.22 2.15 -12.58
N MET A 32 -9.68 3.04 -13.43
CA MET A 32 -9.25 2.69 -14.78
C MET A 32 -8.11 1.66 -14.74
N ILE A 33 -7.08 1.90 -13.93
CA ILE A 33 -5.98 0.94 -13.76
C ILE A 33 -6.53 -0.41 -13.33
N LYS A 34 -7.38 -0.45 -12.29
CA LYS A 34 -7.98 -1.70 -11.81
C LYS A 34 -8.79 -2.43 -12.88
N TYR A 35 -9.44 -1.69 -13.80
CA TYR A 35 -10.20 -2.27 -14.90
C TYR A 35 -9.29 -2.94 -15.94
N PHE A 36 -8.15 -2.33 -16.27
CA PHE A 36 -7.20 -2.87 -17.23
C PHE A 36 -6.24 -3.92 -16.65
N LEU A 37 -6.12 -4.04 -15.33
CA LEU A 37 -5.24 -5.03 -14.70
C LEU A 37 -5.57 -6.46 -15.16
N GLY A 38 -4.58 -7.17 -15.68
CA GLY A 38 -4.70 -8.50 -16.31
C GLY A 38 -4.75 -8.46 -17.84
N ASP A 39 -4.95 -7.28 -18.43
CA ASP A 39 -4.65 -6.99 -19.84
C ASP A 39 -3.33 -6.20 -19.88
N GLU A 40 -2.22 -6.91 -20.06
CA GLU A 40 -0.87 -6.33 -20.02
C GLU A 40 -0.71 -5.22 -21.07
N ALA A 41 -1.25 -5.42 -22.27
CA ALA A 41 -1.18 -4.44 -23.35
C ALA A 41 -2.00 -3.19 -23.03
N GLY A 42 -3.24 -3.38 -22.57
CA GLY A 42 -4.12 -2.28 -22.15
C GLY A 42 -3.57 -1.49 -20.96
N THR A 43 -3.02 -2.18 -19.96
CA THR A 43 -2.40 -1.56 -18.79
C THR A 43 -1.19 -0.72 -19.17
N LYS A 44 -0.35 -1.21 -20.09
CA LYS A 44 0.81 -0.48 -20.57
C LYS A 44 0.43 0.76 -21.37
N ASP A 45 -0.50 0.63 -22.32
CA ASP A 45 -0.99 1.75 -23.13
C ASP A 45 -1.66 2.83 -22.25
N LEU A 46 -2.49 2.43 -21.30
CA LEU A 46 -3.08 3.35 -20.32
C LEU A 46 -1.99 4.07 -19.52
N SER A 47 -1.00 3.35 -19.00
CA SER A 47 0.09 3.92 -18.20
C SER A 47 0.92 4.93 -19.01
N GLU A 48 1.18 4.66 -20.28
CA GLU A 48 1.86 5.59 -21.19
C GLU A 48 1.04 6.86 -21.44
N LYS A 49 -0.25 6.71 -21.74
CA LYS A 49 -1.18 7.84 -21.95
C LYS A 49 -1.32 8.70 -20.70
N LEU A 50 -1.46 8.10 -19.52
CA LEU A 50 -1.58 8.83 -18.26
C LEU A 50 -0.31 9.64 -17.95
N ARG A 51 0.87 9.09 -18.21
CA ARG A 51 2.15 9.81 -18.04
C ARG A 51 2.30 10.96 -19.04
N ALA A 52 1.81 10.80 -20.27
CA ALA A 52 1.90 11.83 -21.30
C ALA A 52 0.89 12.97 -21.08
N LEU A 53 -0.36 12.66 -20.74
CA LEU A 53 -1.45 13.62 -20.65
C LEU A 53 -1.58 14.25 -19.26
N CYS A 54 -1.30 13.48 -18.20
CA CYS A 54 -1.57 13.88 -16.82
C CYS A 54 -0.36 13.62 -15.89
N PRO A 55 0.86 14.09 -16.21
CA PRO A 55 2.09 13.75 -15.45
C PRO A 55 2.07 14.18 -13.98
N ASN A 56 1.31 15.23 -13.65
CA ASN A 56 1.15 15.71 -12.26
C ASN A 56 0.25 14.82 -11.41
N LEU A 57 -0.59 13.99 -12.05
CA LEU A 57 -1.54 13.08 -11.39
C LEU A 57 -1.04 11.63 -11.40
N TYR A 58 -0.21 11.27 -12.38
CA TYR A 58 0.31 9.92 -12.54
C TYR A 58 1.80 9.97 -12.89
N SER A 59 2.62 9.71 -11.87
CA SER A 59 4.07 9.81 -11.95
C SER A 59 4.72 8.52 -12.48
N LYS A 60 6.05 8.59 -12.72
CA LYS A 60 6.85 7.40 -13.06
C LYS A 60 6.77 6.33 -11.96
N ASP A 61 6.72 6.74 -10.69
CA ASP A 61 6.58 5.81 -9.58
C ASP A 61 5.19 5.15 -9.56
N ASP A 62 4.14 5.88 -9.91
CA ASP A 62 2.78 5.32 -10.02
C ASP A 62 2.71 4.29 -11.17
N ALA A 63 3.42 4.54 -12.28
CA ALA A 63 3.59 3.58 -13.37
C ALA A 63 4.35 2.32 -12.95
N CYS A 64 5.42 2.47 -12.17
CA CYS A 64 6.17 1.35 -11.62
C CYS A 64 5.29 0.47 -10.71
N VAL A 65 4.52 1.08 -9.81
CA VAL A 65 3.56 0.39 -8.94
C VAL A 65 2.46 -0.29 -9.74
N THR A 66 1.96 0.35 -10.80
CA THR A 66 0.94 -0.24 -11.70
C THR A 66 1.47 -1.49 -12.38
N ASN A 67 2.70 -1.45 -12.91
CA ASN A 67 3.35 -2.61 -13.51
C ASN A 67 3.57 -3.73 -12.48
N ALA A 68 3.99 -3.39 -11.26
CA ALA A 68 4.13 -4.37 -10.19
C ALA A 68 2.80 -5.08 -9.85
N MET A 69 1.70 -4.32 -9.79
CA MET A 69 0.35 -4.86 -9.60
C MET A 69 -0.08 -5.77 -10.76
N GLU A 70 0.30 -5.43 -11.99
CA GLU A 70 0.07 -6.28 -13.17
C GLU A 70 0.79 -7.62 -13.03
N GLN A 71 2.07 -7.62 -12.63
CA GLN A 71 2.81 -8.86 -12.39
C GLN A 71 2.15 -9.73 -11.30
N LEU A 72 1.65 -9.14 -10.20
CA LEU A 72 0.89 -9.88 -9.18
C LEU A 72 -0.42 -10.44 -9.75
N LYS A 73 -1.11 -9.68 -10.60
CA LYS A 73 -2.34 -10.13 -11.25
C LYS A 73 -2.07 -11.33 -12.17
N MET A 74 -1.03 -11.27 -12.99
CA MET A 74 -0.58 -12.39 -13.82
C MET A 74 -0.18 -13.59 -12.96
N ALA A 75 0.51 -13.37 -11.85
CA ALA A 75 0.89 -14.42 -10.91
C ALA A 75 -0.33 -15.16 -10.35
N SER A 76 -1.42 -14.44 -10.06
CA SER A 76 -2.69 -15.02 -9.57
C SER A 76 -3.42 -15.88 -10.60
N LEU A 77 -3.15 -15.65 -11.89
CA LEU A 77 -3.75 -16.40 -13.00
C LEU A 77 -2.86 -17.55 -13.47
N SER A 78 -1.61 -17.63 -12.99
CA SER A 78 -0.65 -18.65 -13.40
C SER A 78 -0.89 -19.99 -12.69
N ASN A 79 -0.97 -21.06 -13.48
CA ASN A 79 -1.03 -22.44 -12.97
C ASN A 79 0.35 -23.03 -12.64
N SER A 80 1.43 -22.42 -13.13
CA SER A 80 2.80 -22.86 -12.84
C SER A 80 3.35 -22.13 -11.63
N GLU A 81 3.80 -22.89 -10.63
CA GLU A 81 4.41 -22.37 -9.41
C GLU A 81 5.71 -21.62 -9.69
N ALA A 82 6.57 -22.15 -10.58
CA ALA A 82 7.82 -21.49 -10.96
C ALA A 82 7.56 -20.12 -11.63
N VAL A 83 6.55 -20.05 -12.50
CA VAL A 83 6.16 -18.78 -13.16
C VAL A 83 5.56 -17.81 -12.15
N ARG A 84 4.69 -18.30 -11.25
CA ARG A 84 4.09 -17.50 -10.19
C ARG A 84 5.15 -16.88 -9.29
N GLN A 85 6.15 -17.67 -8.88
CA GLN A 85 7.25 -17.19 -8.05
C GLN A 85 8.09 -16.10 -8.74
N ASN A 86 8.44 -16.31 -10.02
CA ASN A 86 9.18 -15.32 -10.80
C ASN A 86 8.40 -13.99 -10.94
N LEU A 87 7.10 -14.07 -11.22
CA LEU A 87 6.23 -12.89 -11.32
C LEU A 87 6.13 -12.15 -9.99
N VAL A 88 6.01 -12.87 -8.87
CA VAL A 88 6.01 -12.27 -7.52
C VAL A 88 7.35 -11.58 -7.23
N GLU A 89 8.47 -12.19 -7.55
CA GLU A 89 9.80 -11.61 -7.35
C GLU A 89 9.96 -10.32 -8.16
N LYS A 90 9.59 -10.34 -9.44
CA LYS A 90 9.62 -9.17 -10.32
C LYS A 90 8.69 -8.06 -9.82
N ALA A 91 7.49 -8.40 -9.35
CA ALA A 91 6.59 -7.43 -8.72
C ALA A 91 7.24 -6.77 -7.50
N CYS A 92 7.89 -7.57 -6.65
CA CYS A 92 8.56 -7.07 -5.45
C CYS A 92 9.74 -6.16 -5.77
N GLU A 93 10.52 -6.45 -6.81
CA GLU A 93 11.59 -5.56 -7.28
C GLU A 93 11.06 -4.18 -7.69
N LEU A 94 9.95 -4.15 -8.43
CA LEU A 94 9.29 -2.91 -8.83
C LEU A 94 8.74 -2.15 -7.61
N PHE A 95 8.10 -2.84 -6.66
CA PHE A 95 7.64 -2.22 -5.41
C PHE A 95 8.78 -1.62 -4.59
N ARG A 96 9.96 -2.25 -4.57
CA ARG A 96 11.14 -1.69 -3.87
C ARG A 96 11.60 -0.37 -4.48
N GLN A 97 11.59 -0.27 -5.81
CA GLN A 97 12.01 0.95 -6.53
C GLN A 97 11.10 2.14 -6.23
N SER A 98 9.80 1.90 -6.10
CA SER A 98 8.80 2.96 -5.90
C SER A 98 8.03 2.80 -4.58
N ILE A 99 8.72 2.31 -3.53
CA ILE A 99 8.12 1.95 -2.22
C ILE A 99 7.30 3.08 -1.60
N GLY A 100 7.64 4.32 -1.93
CA GLY A 100 6.94 5.49 -1.43
C GLY A 100 5.50 5.66 -1.91
N LYS A 101 5.17 5.14 -3.09
CA LYS A 101 3.83 5.15 -3.69
C LYS A 101 3.05 3.86 -3.39
N VAL A 102 3.70 2.85 -2.83
CA VAL A 102 3.08 1.55 -2.55
C VAL A 102 2.02 1.70 -1.46
N SER A 103 0.80 1.26 -1.77
CA SER A 103 -0.27 1.07 -0.82
C SER A 103 -0.18 -0.33 -0.21
N LEU A 104 0.37 -0.42 1.00
CA LEU A 104 0.57 -1.71 1.67
C LEU A 104 -0.74 -2.47 1.87
N SER A 105 -1.88 -1.80 2.09
CA SER A 105 -3.17 -2.47 2.32
C SER A 105 -3.68 -3.25 1.10
N VAL A 106 -3.39 -2.76 -0.11
CA VAL A 106 -3.76 -3.43 -1.35
C VAL A 106 -2.75 -4.53 -1.67
N VAL A 107 -1.46 -4.21 -1.58
CA VAL A 107 -0.38 -5.14 -1.91
C VAL A 107 -0.32 -6.31 -0.93
N SER A 108 -0.60 -6.09 0.36
CA SER A 108 -0.58 -7.15 1.37
C SER A 108 -1.58 -8.25 1.07
N ARG A 109 -2.82 -7.86 0.71
CA ARG A 109 -3.86 -8.81 0.33
C ARG A 109 -3.43 -9.62 -0.89
N SER A 110 -2.95 -8.97 -1.94
CA SER A 110 -2.52 -9.68 -3.16
C SER A 110 -1.33 -10.62 -2.92
N LEU A 111 -0.37 -10.26 -2.05
CA LEU A 111 0.74 -11.15 -1.71
C LEU A 111 0.30 -12.30 -0.79
N ALA A 112 -0.59 -12.04 0.17
CA ALA A 112 -1.14 -13.07 1.04
C ALA A 112 -1.95 -14.12 0.26
N ASP A 113 -2.79 -13.68 -0.69
CA ASP A 113 -3.54 -14.56 -1.60
C ASP A 113 -2.61 -15.46 -2.44
N LEU A 114 -1.38 -15.02 -2.70
CA LEU A 114 -0.34 -15.77 -3.41
C LEU A 114 0.59 -16.58 -2.49
N GLY A 115 0.39 -16.53 -1.17
CA GLY A 115 1.24 -17.18 -0.17
C GLY A 115 2.62 -16.54 0.03
N ALA A 116 2.85 -15.34 -0.50
CA ALA A 116 4.14 -14.66 -0.52
C ALA A 116 4.43 -13.85 0.76
N TYR A 117 4.37 -14.52 1.92
CA TYR A 117 4.46 -13.87 3.24
C TYR A 117 5.85 -13.30 3.55
N GLU A 118 6.92 -13.93 3.05
CA GLU A 118 8.28 -13.43 3.21
C GLU A 118 8.45 -12.09 2.48
N GLN A 119 7.99 -12.03 1.22
CA GLN A 119 8.04 -10.84 0.39
C GLN A 119 7.19 -9.72 1.00
N LEU A 120 6.01 -10.06 1.52
CA LEU A 120 5.16 -9.13 2.25
C LEU A 120 5.88 -8.53 3.46
N THR A 121 6.47 -9.37 4.30
CA THR A 121 7.21 -8.92 5.49
C THR A 121 8.35 -7.98 5.11
N ASN A 122 9.13 -8.36 4.09
CA ASN A 122 10.24 -7.55 3.58
C ASN A 122 9.77 -6.18 3.05
N LEU A 123 8.65 -6.13 2.32
CA LEU A 123 8.08 -4.86 1.84
C LEU A 123 7.57 -3.98 2.98
N CYS A 124 6.90 -4.55 3.98
CA CYS A 124 6.45 -3.81 5.16
C CYS A 124 7.63 -3.19 5.91
N LEU A 125 8.70 -3.96 6.14
CA LEU A 125 9.92 -3.45 6.78
C LEU A 125 10.58 -2.35 5.97
N LEU A 126 10.65 -2.49 4.64
CA LEU A 126 11.20 -1.46 3.77
C LEU A 126 10.38 -0.18 3.82
N LYS A 127 9.05 -0.28 3.79
CA LYS A 127 8.14 0.88 3.88
C LYS A 127 8.31 1.61 5.20
N VAL A 128 8.43 0.88 6.31
CA VAL A 128 8.70 1.46 7.63
C VAL A 128 10.02 2.23 7.64
N LYS A 129 11.10 1.64 7.12
CA LYS A 129 12.41 2.32 7.04
C LYS A 129 12.36 3.58 6.18
N ARG A 130 11.60 3.54 5.08
CA ARG A 130 11.43 4.69 4.18
C ARG A 130 10.58 5.79 4.81
N ASP A 131 9.52 5.44 5.50
CA ASP A 131 8.59 6.42 6.09
C ASP A 131 9.16 7.01 7.39
N ASP A 132 9.94 6.26 8.16
CA ASP A 132 10.58 6.73 9.40
C ASP A 132 12.10 6.42 9.39
N PRO A 133 12.88 7.11 8.55
CA PRO A 133 14.32 6.83 8.37
C PRO A 133 15.15 7.18 9.61
N LYS A 134 14.73 8.19 10.37
CA LYS A 134 15.37 8.61 11.62
C LYS A 134 14.99 7.75 12.82
N GLN A 135 14.09 6.78 12.63
CA GLN A 135 13.55 5.92 13.68
C GLN A 135 12.96 6.70 14.86
N ILE A 136 12.30 7.82 14.57
CA ILE A 136 11.73 8.74 15.57
C ILE A 136 10.77 7.99 16.49
N ALA A 137 9.95 7.10 15.93
CA ALA A 137 9.01 6.30 16.70
C ALA A 137 9.73 5.32 17.67
N LEU A 138 10.86 4.73 17.25
CA LEU A 138 11.62 3.82 18.10
C LEU A 138 12.32 4.56 19.24
N ILE A 139 12.90 5.72 18.93
CA ILE A 139 13.58 6.57 19.92
C ILE A 139 12.56 7.06 20.95
N ALA A 140 11.39 7.55 20.51
CA ALA A 140 10.32 7.97 21.40
C ALA A 140 9.85 6.83 22.33
N TYR A 141 9.66 5.63 21.79
CA TYR A 141 9.31 4.44 22.58
C TYR A 141 10.35 4.12 23.66
N ARG A 142 11.65 4.15 23.32
CA ARG A 142 12.75 3.86 24.27
C ARG A 142 12.85 4.88 25.40
N HIS A 143 12.53 6.14 25.12
CA HIS A 143 12.62 7.23 26.10
C HIS A 143 11.30 7.50 26.83
N GLY A 144 10.24 6.71 26.57
CA GLY A 144 8.93 6.90 27.20
C GLY A 144 8.20 8.17 26.73
N ARG A 145 8.60 8.75 25.59
CA ARG A 145 8.07 10.00 25.02
C ARG A 145 7.00 9.76 23.94
N ALA A 146 6.32 8.62 24.04
CA ALA A 146 5.28 8.25 23.09
C ALA A 146 4.16 9.28 23.11
N GLY A 147 3.69 9.69 21.93
CA GLY A 147 2.59 10.64 21.82
C GLY A 147 2.86 12.10 22.22
N GLU A 148 4.09 12.49 22.57
CA GLU A 148 4.39 13.86 23.01
C GLU A 148 4.36 14.90 21.88
N ASP A 149 4.74 14.52 20.66
CA ASP A 149 4.83 15.40 19.49
C ASP A 149 3.99 14.86 18.32
N ARG A 150 3.44 15.76 17.50
CA ARG A 150 2.77 15.43 16.23
C ARG A 150 3.70 14.64 15.30
N GLU A 151 4.99 14.93 15.26
CA GLU A 151 5.94 14.18 14.43
C GLU A 151 6.13 12.73 14.94
N ILE A 152 6.22 12.56 16.26
CA ILE A 152 6.30 11.24 16.93
C ILE A 152 5.02 10.45 16.69
N GLN A 153 3.85 11.06 16.93
CA GLN A 153 2.55 10.42 16.70
C GLN A 153 2.38 9.98 15.24
N ALA A 154 2.79 10.82 14.29
CA ALA A 154 2.71 10.49 12.87
C ALA A 154 3.66 9.33 12.50
N ALA A 155 4.87 9.27 13.07
CA ALA A 155 5.80 8.18 12.87
C ALA A 155 5.30 6.86 13.50
N GLU A 156 4.75 6.92 14.71
CA GLU A 156 4.15 5.77 15.39
C GLU A 156 2.95 5.21 14.64
N LYS A 157 2.06 6.09 14.14
CA LYS A 157 0.91 5.69 13.32
C LYS A 157 1.35 4.98 12.04
N ARG A 158 2.30 5.56 11.28
CA ARG A 158 2.83 4.98 10.03
C ARG A 158 3.48 3.60 10.26
N ARG A 159 4.22 3.44 11.37
CA ARG A 159 4.78 2.14 11.76
C ARG A 159 3.70 1.13 12.13
N ALA A 160 2.72 1.53 12.94
CA ALA A 160 1.63 0.66 13.37
C ALA A 160 0.80 0.14 12.19
N GLU A 161 0.51 0.97 11.19
CA GLU A 161 -0.20 0.56 9.98
C GLU A 161 0.55 -0.55 9.22
N SER A 162 1.86 -0.40 9.06
CA SER A 162 2.70 -1.40 8.39
C SER A 162 2.80 -2.71 9.18
N TYR A 163 2.93 -2.62 10.51
CA TYR A 163 3.02 -3.79 11.39
C TYR A 163 1.69 -4.51 11.59
N ASN A 164 0.56 -3.80 11.56
CA ASN A 164 -0.75 -4.43 11.66
C ASN A 164 -1.06 -5.26 10.42
N LEU A 165 -0.65 -4.81 9.23
CA LEU A 165 -0.80 -5.58 8.00
C LEU A 165 0.08 -6.83 8.04
N SER A 166 1.36 -6.68 8.38
CA SER A 166 2.22 -7.86 8.56
C SER A 166 1.69 -8.77 9.66
N GLY A 167 1.30 -8.24 10.82
CA GLY A 167 0.87 -9.02 11.98
C GLY A 167 -0.49 -9.67 11.86
N ALA A 168 -1.45 -9.08 11.13
CA ALA A 168 -2.74 -9.70 10.83
C ALA A 168 -2.56 -10.90 9.88
N ASP A 169 -1.69 -10.75 8.87
CA ASP A 169 -1.40 -11.79 7.89
C ASP A 169 -0.42 -12.86 8.45
N LEU A 170 0.52 -12.47 9.33
CA LEU A 170 1.47 -13.34 10.05
C LEU A 170 0.89 -14.01 11.30
N LYS A 171 -0.40 -13.84 11.66
CA LYS A 171 -1.04 -14.78 12.62
C LYS A 171 -0.99 -16.23 12.13
N PHE A 172 -0.61 -16.47 10.87
CA PHE A 172 -0.30 -17.77 10.29
C PHE A 172 1.20 -18.13 10.24
N ALA A 173 2.14 -17.23 10.56
CA ALA A 173 3.57 -17.50 10.51
C ALA A 173 4.32 -16.90 11.73
N ASN A 174 4.71 -17.78 12.65
CA ASN A 174 5.44 -17.46 13.89
C ASN A 174 6.75 -16.69 13.63
N SER A 175 6.81 -15.41 13.95
CA SER A 175 8.08 -14.65 14.01
C SER A 175 8.16 -13.74 15.26
N PRO A 176 9.26 -13.81 16.04
CA PRO A 176 9.38 -13.21 17.38
C PRO A 176 9.53 -11.68 17.40
N GLU A 177 9.96 -11.06 16.30
CA GLU A 177 10.18 -9.60 16.22
C GLU A 177 8.86 -8.80 16.23
N LEU A 178 7.76 -9.41 15.76
CA LEU A 178 6.42 -8.81 15.72
C LEU A 178 5.70 -8.84 17.08
N ARG A 179 6.13 -9.72 18.01
CA ARG A 179 5.55 -9.82 19.36
C ARG A 179 5.87 -8.60 20.23
N GLN A 180 7.00 -7.94 20.01
CA GLN A 180 7.45 -6.87 20.92
C GLN A 180 6.62 -5.58 20.83
N PHE A 181 6.00 -5.29 19.68
CA PHE A 181 5.10 -4.14 19.52
C PHE A 181 3.60 -4.51 19.62
N GLY A 182 3.22 -5.74 19.28
CA GLY A 182 1.82 -6.21 19.39
C GLY A 182 1.36 -6.46 20.84
N SER A 183 2.26 -6.84 21.74
CA SER A 183 1.90 -7.26 23.11
C SER A 183 1.49 -6.13 24.08
N ARG A 184 1.58 -4.84 23.73
CA ARG A 184 1.15 -3.75 24.64
C ARG A 184 -0.09 -2.96 24.23
N ARG A 185 -0.59 -3.07 22.99
CA ARG A 185 -1.91 -2.46 22.66
C ARG A 185 -3.11 -3.32 23.00
N VAL A 186 -2.96 -4.65 23.03
CA VAL A 186 -4.06 -5.55 23.43
C VAL A 186 -4.31 -5.49 24.96
N GLY A 187 -3.38 -4.92 25.73
CA GLY A 187 -3.50 -4.79 27.18
C GLY A 187 -4.05 -3.45 27.70
N SER A 188 -4.36 -2.47 26.84
CA SER A 188 -4.78 -1.13 27.29
C SER A 188 -6.21 -0.74 26.90
N ASP A 189 -6.88 -1.50 26.03
CA ASP A 189 -8.22 -1.16 25.52
C ASP A 189 -9.36 -2.01 26.15
N TYR A 190 -9.11 -2.72 27.25
CA TYR A 190 -10.14 -3.45 28.02
C TYR A 190 -10.29 -2.94 29.46
N GLN A 191 -10.08 -1.64 29.70
CA GLN A 191 -10.48 -1.00 30.95
C GLN A 191 -11.06 0.40 30.70
N THR A 192 -12.13 0.48 29.92
CA THR A 192 -13.15 1.53 30.07
C THR A 192 -14.33 1.16 29.20
N TYR A 193 -15.23 0.33 29.73
CA TYR A 193 -16.70 0.47 29.71
C TYR A 193 -17.19 -0.56 30.73
N GLY A 194 -17.98 -0.09 31.70
CA GLY A 194 -18.45 -0.88 32.84
C GLY A 194 -19.38 -2.02 32.48
#